data_AF-A0A7R9US26-F1
#
_entry.id   AF-A0A7R9US26-F1
#
_cell.length_a   1.000
_cell.length_b   1.000
_cell.length_c   1.000
_cell.angle_alpha   90.00
_cell.angle_beta   90.00
_cell.angle_gamma   90.00
#
_symmetry.space_group_name_H-M   'P 1'
#
loop_
_entity.id
_entity.type
_entity.pdbx_description
1 polymer ?
#
loop_
_entity_poly.entity_id
_entity_poly.type
_entity_poly.pdbx_seq_one_letter_code
_entity_poly.pdbx_strand_id
1 'polypeptide(L)'
;MRGLDITPLSERDRFWDGGAQPREASTDRPRTPSPPLMRDDPELEALGILAYQSWLGFYRGLAKTLHWSDEELVRAANGFARSIGFDEPPALEARVLSKMGLKGTP
;
A
#
# COMPACT_ATOMS: atom_id res chain seq x y z
N MET A 1 26.38 -6.86 -50.57
CA MET A 1 25.99 -5.61 -49.87
C MET A 1 24.47 -5.61 -49.73
N ARG A 2 23.93 -6.01 -48.58
CA ARG A 2 22.48 -6.08 -48.35
C ARG A 2 22.00 -4.71 -47.89
N GLY A 3 21.07 -4.12 -48.65
CA GLY A 3 20.40 -2.87 -48.29
C GLY A 3 19.60 -3.06 -47.00
N LEU A 4 19.63 -2.06 -46.14
CA LEU A 4 18.80 -1.98 -44.95
C LEU A 4 17.39 -1.58 -45.40
N ASP A 5 16.44 -2.51 -45.27
CA ASP A 5 15.03 -2.23 -45.47
C ASP A 5 14.52 -1.34 -44.33
N ILE A 6 14.38 -0.05 -44.62
CA ILE A 6 13.66 0.91 -43.78
C ILE A 6 12.17 0.81 -44.10
N THR A 7 11.45 -0.03 -43.35
CA THR A 7 9.99 -0.08 -43.39
C THR A 7 9.42 1.31 -43.00
N PRO A 8 8.50 1.89 -43.78
CA PRO A 8 7.87 3.15 -43.38
C PRO A 8 7.00 2.92 -42.14
N LEU A 9 7.02 3.89 -41.22
CA LEU A 9 6.20 3.93 -40.01
C LEU A 9 4.74 3.64 -40.34
N SER A 10 4.34 2.38 -40.15
CA SER A 10 2.96 1.93 -40.30
C SER A 10 2.13 2.51 -39.15
N GLU A 11 1.39 3.57 -39.45
CA GLU A 11 0.02 3.93 -39.00
C GLU A 11 -0.36 3.87 -37.50
N ARG A 12 0.51 3.40 -36.60
CA ARG A 12 0.27 3.28 -35.15
C ARG A 12 0.75 4.48 -34.34
N ASP A 13 1.44 5.43 -34.97
CA ASP A 13 1.94 6.64 -34.30
C ASP A 13 1.10 7.90 -34.60
N ARG A 14 -0.07 7.73 -35.23
CA ARG A 14 -1.07 8.81 -35.44
C ARG A 14 -2.08 8.94 -34.29
N PHE A 15 -1.83 8.31 -33.14
CA PHE A 15 -2.81 8.28 -32.05
C PHE A 15 -2.64 9.41 -31.00
N TRP A 16 -1.72 10.36 -31.21
CA TRP A 16 -1.62 11.56 -30.37
C TRP A 16 -1.89 12.84 -31.17
N ASP A 17 -3.06 12.91 -31.80
CA ASP A 17 -3.66 14.21 -32.09
C ASP A 17 -4.18 14.77 -30.76
N GLY A 18 -3.63 15.91 -30.34
CA GLY A 18 -3.99 16.65 -29.12
C GLY A 18 -5.42 17.21 -29.13
N GLY A 19 -6.40 16.44 -29.60
CA GLY A 19 -7.81 16.69 -29.41
C GLY A 19 -8.16 16.45 -27.95
N ALA A 20 -8.61 17.51 -27.28
CA ALA A 20 -9.28 17.41 -26.00
C ALA A 20 -10.32 16.28 -26.08
N GLN A 21 -10.11 15.21 -25.31
CA GLN A 21 -11.09 14.15 -25.25
C GLN A 21 -12.43 14.76 -24.84
N PRO A 22 -13.54 14.42 -25.52
CA PRO A 22 -14.85 14.84 -25.08
C PRO A 22 -14.97 14.45 -23.61
N ARG A 23 -15.32 15.40 -22.74
CA ARG A 23 -15.74 15.09 -21.38
C ARG A 23 -17.07 14.38 -21.49
N GLU A 24 -17.03 13.11 -21.83
CA GLU A 24 -18.16 12.23 -21.68
C GLU A 24 -18.52 12.27 -20.20
N ALA A 25 -19.64 12.93 -19.91
CA ALA A 25 -20.28 12.91 -18.62
C ALA A 25 -20.68 11.47 -18.35
N SER A 26 -19.73 10.68 -17.84
CA SER A 26 -19.95 9.31 -17.40
C SER A 26 -20.62 9.39 -16.03
N THR A 27 -21.89 9.77 -16.02
CA THR A 27 -22.77 9.70 -14.84
C THR A 27 -23.22 8.28 -14.52
N ASP A 28 -22.72 7.29 -15.26
CA ASP A 28 -23.01 5.87 -15.06
C ASP A 28 -21.73 5.04 -14.97
N ARG A 29 -20.70 5.57 -14.32
CA ARG A 29 -19.74 4.64 -13.69
C ARG A 29 -20.53 3.98 -12.57
N PRO A 30 -20.63 2.64 -12.49
CA PRO A 30 -21.17 2.02 -11.28
C PRO A 30 -20.41 2.66 -10.13
N ARG A 31 -21.13 3.21 -9.14
CA ARG A 31 -20.48 3.57 -7.88
C ARG A 31 -19.83 2.29 -7.45
N THR A 32 -18.52 2.17 -7.66
CA THR A 32 -17.75 1.14 -6.99
C THR A 32 -18.16 1.32 -5.54
N PRO A 33 -18.74 0.30 -4.89
CA PRO A 33 -19.02 0.42 -3.48
C PRO A 33 -17.71 0.92 -2.87
N SER A 34 -17.80 1.97 -2.05
CA SER A 34 -16.65 2.38 -1.26
C SER A 34 -16.06 1.10 -0.70
N PRO A 35 -14.77 0.82 -0.89
CA PRO A 35 -14.16 -0.40 -0.38
C PRO A 35 -14.65 -0.58 1.06
N PRO A 36 -15.14 -1.77 1.44
CA PRO A 36 -15.57 -1.99 2.81
C PRO A 36 -14.47 -1.48 3.72
N LEU A 37 -14.86 -0.68 4.72
CA LEU A 37 -13.90 -0.25 5.72
C LEU A 37 -13.29 -1.52 6.31
N MET A 38 -12.04 -1.45 6.76
CA MET A 38 -11.29 -2.64 7.21
C MET A 38 -12.07 -3.54 8.19
N ARG A 39 -12.98 -2.96 8.97
CA ARG A 39 -13.84 -3.61 9.98
C ARG A 39 -15.01 -4.41 9.41
N ASP A 40 -15.48 -4.03 8.22
CA ASP A 40 -16.70 -4.57 7.63
C ASP A 40 -16.42 -5.85 6.81
N ASP A 41 -15.14 -6.16 6.58
CA ASP A 41 -14.66 -7.35 5.89
C ASP A 41 -13.59 -8.05 6.75
N PRO A 42 -13.91 -9.20 7.36
CA PRO A 42 -13.00 -9.89 8.26
C PRO A 42 -11.73 -10.40 7.56
N GLU A 43 -11.79 -10.64 6.25
CA GLU A 43 -10.62 -11.06 5.48
C GLU A 43 -9.66 -9.88 5.28
N LEU A 44 -10.21 -8.70 4.94
CA LEU A 44 -9.40 -7.48 4.85
C LEU A 44 -8.82 -7.07 6.20
N GLU A 45 -9.56 -7.23 7.30
CA GLU A 45 -9.04 -6.99 8.65
C GLU A 45 -7.84 -7.90 8.95
N ALA A 46 -7.98 -9.20 8.71
CA ALA A 46 -6.93 -10.18 8.93
C ALA A 46 -5.67 -9.88 8.11
N LEU A 47 -5.83 -9.49 6.84
CA LEU A 47 -4.73 -9.05 5.98
C LEU A 47 -4.07 -7.77 6.53
N GLY A 48 -4.87 -6.84 7.07
CA GLY A 48 -4.37 -5.65 7.75
C GLY A 48 -3.50 -5.94 8.96
N ILE A 49 -3.96 -6.85 9.82
CA ILE A 49 -3.21 -7.30 11.00
C ILE A 49 -1.88 -7.92 10.56
N LEU A 50 -1.90 -8.78 9.53
CA LEU A 50 -0.69 -9.40 8.97
C LEU A 50 0.26 -8.35 8.38
N ALA A 51 -0.26 -7.35 7.66
CA ALA A 51 0.53 -6.27 7.11
C ALA A 51 1.21 -5.46 8.22
N TYR A 52 0.47 -5.11 9.28
CA TYR A 52 0.99 -4.40 10.45
C TYR A 52 2.09 -5.21 11.17
N GLN A 53 1.84 -6.50 11.42
CA GLN A 53 2.83 -7.40 12.03
C GLN A 53 4.09 -7.52 11.16
N SER A 54 3.93 -7.66 9.84
CA SER A 54 5.04 -7.77 8.90
C SER A 54 5.86 -6.49 8.84
N TRP A 55 5.19 -5.33 8.87
CA TRP A 55 5.84 -4.01 8.93
C TRP A 55 6.72 -3.88 10.18
N LEU A 56 6.17 -4.22 11.36
CA LEU A 56 6.91 -4.21 12.62
C LEU A 56 8.12 -5.16 12.58
N GLY A 57 7.92 -6.38 12.09
CA GLY A 57 9.00 -7.38 11.99
C GLY A 57 10.14 -6.93 11.07
N PHE A 58 9.80 -6.36 9.92
CA PHE A 58 10.78 -5.84 8.96
C PHE A 58 11.57 -4.67 9.55
N TYR A 59 10.89 -3.64 10.04
CA TYR A 59 11.55 -2.45 10.57
C TYR A 59 12.24 -2.69 11.90
N ARG A 60 11.84 -3.69 12.70
CA ARG A 60 12.59 -4.09 13.90
C ARG A 60 14.02 -4.51 13.56
N GLY A 61 14.23 -5.21 12.44
CA GLY A 61 15.57 -5.56 11.96
C GLY A 61 16.40 -4.36 11.54
N LEU A 62 15.74 -3.29 11.08
CA LEU A 62 16.38 -2.06 10.61
C LEU A 62 16.46 -0.94 11.67
N ALA A 63 15.75 -1.08 12.79
CA ALA A 63 15.61 -0.03 13.81
C ALA A 63 16.97 0.49 14.31
N LYS A 64 17.95 -0.40 14.48
CA LYS A 64 19.32 -0.01 14.87
C LYS A 64 20.01 0.87 13.82
N THR A 65 19.84 0.56 12.54
CA THR A 65 20.41 1.33 11.42
C THR A 65 19.71 2.67 11.24
N LEU A 66 18.41 2.72 11.53
CA LEU A 66 17.61 3.94 11.51
C LEU A 66 17.74 4.77 12.79
N HIS A 67 18.50 4.29 13.78
CA HIS A 67 18.62 4.89 15.12
C HIS A 67 17.27 5.10 15.82
N TRP A 68 16.31 4.22 15.56
CA TRP A 68 15.00 4.26 16.23
C TRP A 68 15.04 3.56 17.58
N SER A 69 14.46 4.21 18.57
CA SER A 69 13.98 3.59 19.80
C SER A 69 12.79 2.66 19.53
N ASP A 70 12.49 1.79 20.48
CA ASP A 70 11.34 0.89 20.38
C ASP A 70 10.03 1.68 20.32
N GLU A 71 9.93 2.80 21.05
CA GLU A 71 8.81 3.73 21.03
C GLU A 71 8.65 4.40 19.66
N GLU A 72 9.74 4.81 19.01
CA GLU A 72 9.70 5.41 17.67
C GLU A 72 9.26 4.39 16.62
N LEU A 73 9.73 3.14 16.72
CA LEU A 73 9.30 2.06 15.85
C LEU A 73 7.78 1.81 15.99
N VAL A 74 7.27 1.73 17.22
CA VAL A 74 5.83 1.53 17.48
C VAL A 74 5.02 2.73 17.01
N ARG A 75 5.50 3.96 17.25
CA ARG A 75 4.84 5.19 16.78
C ARG A 75 4.70 5.22 15.26
N ALA A 76 5.76 4.84 14.54
CA ALA A 76 5.75 4.76 13.09
C ALA A 76 4.82 3.64 12.59
N ALA A 77 4.82 2.48 13.25
CA ALA A 77 3.89 1.39 12.95
C ALA A 77 2.42 1.83 13.13
N ASN A 78 2.11 2.56 14.19
CA ASN A 78 0.77 3.11 14.44
C ASN A 78 0.37 4.12 13.36
N GLY A 79 1.33 4.88 12.83
CA GLY A 79 1.11 5.74 11.66
C GLY A 79 0.77 4.92 10.40
N PHE A 80 1.50 3.82 10.18
CA PHE A 80 1.21 2.89 9.10
C PHE A 80 -0.18 2.26 9.23
N ALA A 81 -0.57 1.80 10.43
CA ALA A 81 -1.90 1.24 10.69
C ALA A 81 -3.02 2.21 10.27
N ARG A 82 -2.91 3.49 10.65
CA ARG A 82 -3.84 4.54 10.22
C ARG A 82 -3.86 4.74 8.70
N SER A 83 -2.70 4.64 8.05
CA SER A 83 -2.62 4.80 6.59
C SER A 83 -3.29 3.66 5.81
N ILE A 84 -3.43 2.47 6.41
CA ILE A 84 -4.06 1.30 5.78
C ILE A 84 -5.52 1.09 6.21
N GLY A 85 -6.09 1.99 7.02
CA GLY A 85 -7.52 2.00 7.35
C GLY A 85 -7.90 1.62 8.77
N PHE A 86 -6.93 1.45 9.68
CA PHE A 86 -7.20 1.24 11.10
C PHE A 86 -7.32 2.57 11.86
N ASP A 87 -8.44 2.83 12.53
CA ASP A 87 -8.55 4.00 13.42
C ASP A 87 -7.67 3.85 14.68
N GLU A 88 -7.58 2.63 15.20
CA GLU A 88 -6.72 2.25 16.32
C GLU A 88 -5.76 1.13 15.90
N PRO A 89 -4.53 1.08 16.43
CA PRO A 89 -3.57 0.02 16.09
C PRO A 89 -4.17 -1.38 16.31
N PRO A 90 -4.03 -2.31 15.36
CA PRO A 90 -4.56 -3.66 15.51
C PRO A 90 -3.92 -4.37 16.70
N ALA A 91 -4.74 -5.11 17.44
CA ALA A 91 -4.27 -5.90 18.57
C ALA A 91 -3.39 -7.06 18.09
N LEU A 92 -2.15 -7.12 18.60
CA LEU A 92 -1.24 -8.24 18.37
C LEU A 92 -1.16 -9.11 19.62
N GLU A 93 -0.99 -10.42 19.41
CA GLU A 93 -0.73 -11.35 20.51
C GLU A 93 0.51 -10.92 21.29
N ALA A 94 0.42 -10.91 22.62
CA ALA A 94 1.54 -10.56 23.50
C ALA A 94 2.78 -11.42 23.25
N ARG A 95 2.61 -12.67 22.79
CA ARG A 95 3.72 -13.57 22.43
C ARG A 95 4.49 -13.06 21.21
N VAL A 96 3.80 -12.49 20.21
CA VAL A 96 4.41 -11.89 19.02
C VAL A 96 5.23 -10.66 19.42
N LEU A 97 4.62 -9.76 20.21
CA LEU A 97 5.32 -8.58 20.72
C LEU A 97 6.52 -8.93 21.60
N SER A 98 6.39 -9.98 22.43
CA SER A 98 7.51 -10.47 23.26
C SER A 98 8.67 -10.98 22.40
N LYS A 99 8.39 -11.73 21.33
CA LYS A 99 9.42 -12.20 20.39
C LYS A 99 10.09 -11.04 19.63
N MET A 100 9.34 -9.97 19.39
CA MET A 100 9.86 -8.75 18.77
C MET A 100 10.59 -7.85 19.77
N GLY A 101 10.53 -8.12 21.08
CA GLY A 101 11.11 -7.26 22.11
C GLY A 101 10.37 -5.93 22.29
N LEU A 102 9.10 -5.86 21.89
CA LEU A 102 8.24 -4.67 21.95
C LEU A 102 7.19 -4.74 23.07
N LYS A 103 7.26 -5.76 23.92
CA LYS A 103 6.31 -5.91 25.01
C LYS A 103 6.54 -4.82 26.06
N GLY A 104 5.51 -4.01 26.32
CA GLY A 104 5.56 -2.94 27.31
C GLY A 104 5.97 -1.57 26.74
N THR A 105 6.22 -1.48 25.44
CA THR A 105 6.41 -0.21 24.74
C THR A 105 5.05 0.51 24.62
N PRO A 106 4.96 1.78 25.02
CA PRO A 106 3.73 2.58 24.94
C PRO A 106 3.33 2.95 23.50
#